data_AF-A0A4V1LRM0-F1
#
_entry.id   AF-A0A4V1LRM0-F1
#
_cell.length_a   1.000
_cell.length_b   1.000
_cell.length_c   1.000
_cell.angle_alpha   90.00
_cell.angle_beta   90.00
_cell.angle_gamma   90.00
#
_symmetry.space_group_name_H-M   'P 1'
#
loop_
_entity.id
_entity.type
_entity.pdbx_description
1 polymer ?
#
loop_
_entity_poly.entity_id
_entity_poly.type
_entity_poly.pdbx_seq_one_letter_code
_entity_poly.pdbx_strand_id
1 'polypeptide(L)'
;MNHNLFIGSLHRPFNNRLITVKWACRFAKGYKGKNFKVDFFIQVIKYLHEVYKEISIINGFPKKETVDSIYYYITNTKNIQNELKKYYKPVSEDSHSIYSTLKATSYYTTLAKKFDLMDSNFLLTLDGQHFANLNRSPKDESSLTPKEINVLFKQILKNDFIPMVFGIFYYRLKNKYIIKEEELNEMDSLFLKELDNFLNLREFRLKQSSWSNYVIVRENWIKDLNILSKSYNLKPNFLKIIRNSKDETILYEKISKIMLKFEKNFKNLEKYRTFKKELSRTYKEIKKSMFFKNINYVNMYDLKDKMRLSFNDFEYMINRLANDENNRKKVFFNNIISAVDNRKRFNIKNSAVLNIRIIKDLT
;
A
#
# COMPACT_ATOMS: atom_id res chain seq x y z
N MET A 1 17.48 14.71 20.12
CA MET A 1 17.21 14.19 18.76
C MET A 1 15.82 14.65 18.33
N ASN A 2 15.71 15.74 17.58
CA ASN A 2 14.47 16.17 16.92
C ASN A 2 14.66 16.03 15.40
N HIS A 3 14.96 14.80 14.95
CA HIS A 3 14.81 14.48 13.54
C HIS A 3 13.37 14.03 13.33
N ASN A 4 12.72 14.56 12.29
CA ASN A 4 11.39 14.12 11.90
C ASN A 4 11.45 12.61 11.63
N LEU A 5 11.01 11.79 12.59
CA LEU A 5 11.02 10.33 12.51
C LEU A 5 9.94 9.78 11.57
N PHE A 6 9.24 10.67 10.87
CA PHE A 6 8.01 10.41 10.15
C PHE A 6 7.69 11.59 9.21
N ILE A 7 7.39 11.27 7.95
CA ILE A 7 6.82 12.22 7.00
C ILE A 7 5.29 12.13 7.05
N GLY A 8 4.68 13.17 7.64
CA GLY A 8 3.23 13.37 7.64
C GLY A 8 2.68 13.80 6.29
N SER A 9 1.34 13.79 6.15
CA SER A 9 0.64 14.31 4.97
C SER A 9 1.08 13.70 3.63
N LEU A 10 1.23 12.37 3.58
CA LEU A 10 1.44 11.58 2.36
C LEU A 10 0.12 11.03 1.80
N HIS A 11 -0.96 11.81 1.90
CA HIS A 11 -2.33 11.32 1.68
C HIS A 11 -2.77 11.28 0.21
N ARG A 12 -1.85 11.39 -0.76
CA ARG A 12 -2.22 11.49 -2.18
C ARG A 12 -1.37 10.59 -3.07
N PRO A 13 -1.97 9.97 -4.11
CA PRO A 13 -1.28 9.11 -5.09
C PRO A 13 -0.07 9.78 -5.76
N PHE A 14 -0.04 11.11 -5.81
CA PHE A 14 1.02 11.88 -6.47
C PHE A 14 2.37 11.87 -5.73
N ASN A 15 2.44 11.32 -4.51
CA ASN A 15 3.71 11.06 -3.84
C ASN A 15 4.29 9.68 -4.18
N ASN A 16 3.61 8.85 -4.97
CA ASN A 16 3.99 7.46 -5.20
C ASN A 16 5.33 7.32 -5.93
N ARG A 17 5.62 8.22 -6.88
CA ARG A 17 6.75 8.08 -7.82
C ARG A 17 7.96 8.88 -7.35
N LEU A 18 9.00 8.19 -6.92
CA LEU A 18 10.22 8.83 -6.40
C LEU A 18 11.03 9.56 -7.46
N ILE A 19 10.90 9.16 -8.74
CA ILE A 19 11.58 9.84 -9.84
C ILE A 19 11.22 11.32 -9.98
N THR A 20 10.03 11.70 -9.51
CA THR A 20 9.57 13.09 -9.54
C THR A 20 10.41 14.01 -8.67
N VAL A 21 11.04 13.48 -7.62
CA VAL A 21 11.99 14.20 -6.77
C VAL A 21 13.22 14.58 -7.57
N LYS A 22 13.71 13.69 -8.43
CA LYS A 22 14.83 13.98 -9.34
C LYS A 22 14.46 15.08 -10.33
N TRP A 23 13.26 15.03 -10.90
CA TRP A 23 12.78 16.08 -11.79
C TRP A 23 12.75 17.45 -11.10
N ALA A 24 12.20 17.52 -9.90
CA ALA A 24 12.17 18.76 -9.11
C ALA A 24 13.58 19.29 -8.84
N CYS A 25 14.50 18.43 -8.42
CA CYS A 25 15.86 18.86 -8.09
C CYS A 25 16.65 19.32 -9.32
N ARG A 26 16.55 18.59 -10.45
CA ARG A 26 17.19 19.00 -11.71
C ARG A 26 16.66 20.32 -12.23
N PHE A 27 15.35 20.50 -12.19
CA PHE A 27 14.73 21.74 -12.61
C PHE A 27 15.24 22.92 -11.77
N ALA A 28 15.25 22.75 -10.45
CA ALA A 28 15.72 23.80 -9.54
C ALA A 28 17.18 24.21 -9.74
N LYS A 29 18.08 23.26 -10.05
CA LYS A 29 19.50 23.54 -10.28
C LYS A 29 19.75 24.63 -11.32
N GLY A 30 18.95 24.64 -12.39
CA GLY A 30 19.12 25.57 -13.52
C GLY A 30 18.11 26.72 -13.55
N TYR A 31 17.23 26.82 -12.55
CA TYR A 31 16.11 27.73 -12.60
C TYR A 31 16.50 29.17 -12.24
N LYS A 32 16.21 30.11 -13.15
CA LYS A 32 16.42 31.56 -12.95
C LYS A 32 15.13 32.39 -13.13
N GLY A 33 13.98 31.73 -13.28
CA GLY A 33 12.70 32.39 -13.52
C GLY A 33 12.07 32.96 -12.25
N LYS A 34 10.91 33.61 -12.42
CA LYS A 34 10.15 34.24 -11.32
C LYS A 34 9.00 33.37 -10.77
N ASN A 35 8.50 32.39 -11.51
CA ASN A 35 7.35 31.55 -11.13
C ASN A 35 7.67 30.05 -11.19
N PHE A 36 8.42 29.57 -10.20
CA PHE A 36 8.92 28.19 -10.15
C PHE A 36 7.82 27.16 -10.37
N LYS A 37 6.68 27.30 -9.69
CA LYS A 37 5.60 26.30 -9.72
C LYS A 37 5.00 26.14 -11.12
N VAL A 38 4.80 27.24 -11.84
CA VAL A 38 4.23 27.22 -13.20
C VAL A 38 5.25 26.70 -14.20
N ASP A 39 6.48 27.18 -14.11
CA ASP A 39 7.53 26.77 -15.04
C ASP A 39 7.88 25.29 -14.85
N PHE A 40 7.91 24.82 -13.60
CA PHE A 40 8.08 23.42 -13.29
C PHE A 40 6.91 22.57 -13.79
N PHE A 41 5.66 23.04 -13.64
CA PHE A 41 4.49 22.36 -14.20
C PHE A 41 4.60 22.20 -15.72
N ILE A 42 4.92 23.28 -16.44
CA ILE A 42 5.13 23.24 -17.89
C ILE A 42 6.22 22.21 -18.23
N GLN A 43 7.34 22.22 -17.51
CA GLN A 43 8.43 21.29 -17.76
C GLN A 43 8.05 19.83 -17.51
N VAL A 44 7.27 19.55 -16.46
CA VAL A 44 6.78 18.20 -16.16
C VAL A 44 5.82 17.71 -17.23
N ILE A 45 4.92 18.55 -17.74
CA ILE A 45 4.03 18.16 -18.85
C ILE A 45 4.84 17.81 -20.10
N LYS A 46 5.88 18.60 -20.42
CA LYS A 46 6.80 18.27 -21.52
C LYS A 46 7.50 16.93 -21.31
N TYR A 47 8.03 16.66 -20.12
CA TYR A 47 8.68 15.38 -19.81
C TYR A 47 7.73 14.20 -19.93
N LEU A 48 6.52 14.32 -19.37
CA LEU A 48 5.53 13.27 -19.45
C LEU A 48 5.09 13.02 -20.90
N HIS A 49 4.86 14.06 -21.69
CA HIS A 49 4.48 13.93 -23.09
C HIS A 49 5.54 13.16 -23.91
N GLU A 50 6.83 13.42 -23.67
CA GLU A 50 7.92 12.64 -24.28
C GLU A 50 7.92 11.18 -23.82
N VAL A 51 7.80 10.93 -22.50
CA VAL A 51 7.76 9.56 -21.95
C VAL A 51 6.57 8.76 -22.51
N TYR A 52 5.43 9.42 -22.73
CA TYR A 52 4.22 8.79 -23.27
C TYR A 52 4.29 8.43 -24.77
N LYS A 53 5.38 8.81 -25.47
CA LYS A 53 5.66 8.31 -26.83
C LYS A 53 6.07 6.83 -26.82
N GLU A 54 6.72 6.38 -25.75
CA GLU A 54 7.24 5.00 -25.64
C GLU A 54 6.38 4.10 -24.75
N ILE A 55 5.75 4.65 -23.70
CA ILE A 55 5.01 3.89 -22.69
C ILE A 55 3.61 4.49 -22.53
N SER A 56 2.54 3.70 -22.67
CA SER A 56 1.17 4.23 -22.65
C SER A 56 0.59 4.48 -21.25
N ILE A 57 1.00 3.70 -20.23
CA ILE A 57 0.44 3.78 -18.88
C ILE A 57 1.56 3.71 -17.84
N ILE A 58 1.60 4.71 -16.95
CA ILE A 58 2.53 4.77 -15.83
C ILE A 58 1.75 5.13 -14.56
N ASN A 59 1.72 4.20 -13.60
CA ASN A 59 1.04 4.41 -12.32
C ASN A 59 1.66 5.58 -11.54
N GLY A 60 0.81 6.42 -10.95
CA GLY A 60 1.23 7.60 -10.17
C GLY A 60 1.47 8.86 -10.99
N PHE A 61 1.30 8.81 -12.32
CA PHE A 61 1.27 9.97 -13.20
C PHE A 61 -0.14 10.21 -13.79
N PRO A 62 -0.44 11.45 -14.26
CA PRO A 62 -1.66 11.71 -15.01
C PRO A 62 -1.76 10.83 -16.26
N LYS A 63 -2.97 10.51 -16.71
CA LYS A 63 -3.18 9.68 -17.91
C LYS A 63 -2.60 10.37 -19.16
N LYS A 64 -2.18 9.58 -20.15
CA LYS A 64 -1.61 10.08 -21.41
C LYS A 64 -2.50 11.11 -22.08
N GLU A 65 -3.79 10.84 -22.20
CA GLU A 65 -4.75 11.72 -22.87
C GLU A 65 -4.86 13.08 -22.16
N THR A 66 -4.77 13.06 -20.82
CA THR A 66 -4.72 14.29 -20.01
C THR A 66 -3.44 15.07 -20.26
N VAL A 67 -2.30 14.39 -20.30
CA VAL A 67 -1.01 15.04 -20.58
C VAL A 67 -0.96 15.63 -21.98
N ASP A 68 -1.42 14.89 -22.99
CA ASP A 68 -1.43 15.32 -24.39
C ASP A 68 -2.35 16.54 -24.58
N SER A 69 -3.54 16.53 -23.97
CA SER A 69 -4.46 17.67 -23.98
C SER A 69 -3.85 18.92 -23.32
N ILE A 70 -3.23 18.77 -22.14
CA ILE A 70 -2.59 19.89 -21.45
C ILE A 70 -1.36 20.38 -22.23
N TYR A 71 -0.58 19.47 -22.83
CA TYR A 71 0.57 19.83 -23.65
C TYR A 71 0.15 20.68 -24.83
N TYR A 72 -0.88 20.27 -25.57
CA TYR A 72 -1.45 21.04 -26.68
C TYR A 72 -1.95 22.42 -26.22
N TYR A 73 -2.65 22.49 -25.09
CA TYR A 73 -3.07 23.77 -24.50
C TYR A 73 -1.87 24.69 -24.20
N ILE A 74 -0.80 24.15 -23.60
CA ILE A 74 0.42 24.91 -23.29
C ILE A 74 1.11 25.41 -24.56
N THR A 75 1.18 24.61 -25.63
CA THR A 75 1.86 24.99 -26.88
C THR A 75 1.09 26.03 -27.68
N ASN A 76 -0.25 26.03 -27.59
CA ASN A 76 -1.12 26.86 -28.41
C ASN A 76 -1.58 28.14 -27.71
N THR A 77 -1.25 28.33 -26.43
CA THR A 77 -1.67 29.49 -25.64
C THR A 77 -0.57 30.54 -25.55
N LYS A 78 -0.85 31.75 -26.04
CA LYS A 78 0.03 32.91 -25.84
C LYS A 78 0.04 33.32 -24.36
N ASN A 79 1.22 33.70 -23.83
CA ASN A 79 1.40 34.10 -22.43
C ASN A 79 0.91 33.04 -21.42
N ILE A 80 1.21 31.76 -21.70
CA ILE A 80 0.79 30.61 -20.89
C ILE A 80 1.11 30.75 -19.40
N GLN A 81 2.21 31.43 -19.03
CA GLN A 81 2.56 31.65 -17.63
C GLN A 81 1.51 32.46 -16.86
N ASN A 82 0.91 33.46 -17.49
CA ASN A 82 -0.15 34.27 -16.87
C ASN A 82 -1.49 33.53 -16.87
N GLU A 83 -1.80 32.82 -17.96
CA GLU A 83 -3.01 32.00 -18.04
C GLU A 83 -3.04 30.92 -16.96
N LEU A 84 -1.91 30.23 -16.73
CA LEU A 84 -1.84 29.17 -15.73
C LEU A 84 -2.04 29.64 -14.29
N LYS A 85 -1.86 30.94 -13.99
CA LYS A 85 -2.14 31.49 -12.66
C LYS A 85 -3.62 31.42 -12.29
N LYS A 86 -4.53 31.39 -13.28
CA LYS A 86 -5.98 31.27 -13.06
C LYS A 86 -6.31 29.94 -12.37
N TYR A 87 -5.54 28.89 -12.64
CA TYR A 87 -5.69 27.55 -12.06
C TYR A 87 -5.02 27.38 -10.68
N TYR A 88 -4.70 28.46 -9.97
CA TYR A 88 -4.32 28.36 -8.55
C TYR A 88 -5.52 28.24 -7.62
N LYS A 89 -6.72 28.60 -8.10
CA LYS A 89 -7.99 28.45 -7.39
C LYS A 89 -8.81 27.33 -8.04
N PRO A 90 -9.77 26.72 -7.31
CA PRO A 90 -10.73 25.81 -7.92
C PRO A 90 -11.41 26.45 -9.13
N VAL A 91 -11.61 25.67 -10.19
CA VAL A 91 -12.18 26.10 -11.47
C VAL A 91 -13.36 25.20 -11.86
N SER A 92 -14.12 25.61 -12.88
CA SER A 92 -15.21 24.82 -13.47
C SER A 92 -14.73 23.46 -14.00
N GLU A 93 -15.67 22.54 -14.21
CA GLU A 93 -15.38 21.15 -14.62
C GLU A 93 -14.53 21.07 -15.90
N ASP A 94 -14.79 21.92 -16.89
CA ASP A 94 -14.07 21.94 -18.17
C ASP A 94 -12.56 22.20 -18.02
N SER A 95 -12.15 22.87 -16.95
CA SER A 95 -10.76 23.21 -16.65
C SER A 95 -10.16 22.36 -15.52
N HIS A 96 -10.90 21.37 -15.03
CA HIS A 96 -10.52 20.59 -13.86
C HIS A 96 -9.26 19.75 -14.08
N SER A 97 -9.00 19.31 -15.31
CA SER A 97 -7.81 18.53 -15.68
C SER A 97 -6.51 19.32 -15.49
N ILE A 98 -6.46 20.58 -15.93
CA ILE A 98 -5.31 21.47 -15.74
C ILE A 98 -5.11 21.78 -14.26
N TYR A 99 -6.17 22.18 -13.55
CA TYR A 99 -6.10 22.48 -12.13
C TYR A 99 -5.62 21.28 -11.30
N SER A 100 -6.21 20.10 -11.51
CA SER A 100 -5.85 18.88 -10.78
C SER A 100 -4.42 18.43 -11.08
N THR A 101 -3.96 18.54 -12.33
CA THR A 101 -2.59 18.18 -12.72
C THR A 101 -1.57 19.20 -12.21
N LEU A 102 -1.88 20.49 -12.22
CA LEU A 102 -1.03 21.52 -11.63
C LEU A 102 -0.85 21.30 -10.13
N LYS A 103 -1.96 20.98 -9.44
CA LYS A 103 -1.93 20.60 -8.03
C LYS A 103 -1.14 19.32 -7.82
N ALA A 104 -1.27 18.31 -8.68
CA ALA A 104 -0.50 17.07 -8.63
C ALA A 104 1.01 17.34 -8.69
N THR A 105 1.46 18.11 -9.69
CA THR A 105 2.88 18.45 -9.87
C THR A 105 3.46 19.22 -8.69
N SER A 106 2.65 20.02 -7.98
CA SER A 106 3.10 20.70 -6.76
C SER A 106 3.55 19.73 -5.66
N TYR A 107 2.98 18.50 -5.62
CA TYR A 107 3.39 17.48 -4.65
C TYR A 107 4.79 16.95 -4.92
N TYR A 108 5.28 16.97 -6.16
CA TYR A 108 6.64 16.51 -6.48
C TYR A 108 7.69 17.39 -5.81
N THR A 109 7.50 18.71 -5.87
CA THR A 109 8.37 19.67 -5.15
C THR A 109 8.21 19.55 -3.64
N THR A 110 6.98 19.29 -3.16
CA THR A 110 6.71 19.10 -1.74
C THR A 110 7.43 17.86 -1.20
N LEU A 111 7.46 16.78 -1.99
CA LEU A 111 8.17 15.56 -1.64
C LEU A 111 9.69 15.76 -1.61
N ALA A 112 10.25 16.49 -2.59
CA ALA A 112 11.67 16.86 -2.57
C ALA A 112 12.05 17.65 -1.31
N LYS A 113 11.17 18.58 -0.88
CA LYS A 113 11.35 19.33 0.38
C LYS A 113 11.28 18.44 1.61
N LYS A 114 10.34 17.49 1.63
CA LYS A 114 10.20 16.51 2.73
C LYS A 114 11.40 15.55 2.84
N PHE A 115 12.14 15.36 1.76
CA PHE A 115 13.40 14.61 1.75
C PHE A 115 14.62 15.49 1.98
N ASP A 116 14.45 16.76 2.36
CA ASP A 116 15.55 17.69 2.65
C ASP A 116 16.52 17.87 1.46
N LEU A 117 16.01 17.72 0.22
CA LEU A 117 16.76 17.96 -1.02
C LEU A 117 16.52 19.38 -1.56
N MET A 118 15.53 20.08 -1.00
CA MET A 118 15.09 21.40 -1.44
C MET A 118 14.50 22.16 -0.25
N ASP A 119 14.71 23.46 -0.17
CA ASP A 119 14.14 24.30 0.88
C ASP A 119 12.74 24.87 0.54
N SER A 120 12.18 25.69 1.43
CA SER A 120 10.90 26.36 1.20
C SER A 120 10.90 27.27 -0.03
N ASN A 121 12.05 27.84 -0.38
CA ASN A 121 12.28 28.78 -1.49
C ASN A 121 12.64 28.09 -2.81
N PHE A 122 12.57 26.75 -2.86
CA PHE A 122 12.94 25.93 -4.01
C PHE A 122 14.44 25.93 -4.33
N LEU A 123 15.28 26.34 -3.38
CA LEU A 123 16.73 26.23 -3.48
C LEU A 123 17.18 24.84 -3.06
N LEU A 124 18.20 24.32 -3.73
CA LEU A 124 18.75 23.00 -3.43
C LEU A 124 19.64 23.05 -2.18
N THR A 125 19.44 22.09 -1.28
CA THR A 125 20.39 21.79 -0.20
C THR A 125 21.67 21.17 -0.79
N LEU A 126 22.72 20.97 0.02
CA LEU A 126 23.95 20.30 -0.45
C LEU A 126 23.65 18.89 -1.00
N ASP A 127 22.83 18.12 -0.28
CA ASP A 127 22.35 16.81 -0.73
C ASP A 127 21.51 16.92 -2.01
N GLY A 128 20.67 17.96 -2.10
CA GLY A 128 19.89 18.31 -3.30
C GLY A 128 20.76 18.59 -4.52
N GLN A 129 21.82 19.36 -4.35
CA GLN A 129 22.79 19.68 -5.41
C GLN A 129 23.51 18.41 -5.88
N HIS A 130 24.01 17.59 -4.94
CA HIS A 130 24.62 16.31 -5.27
C HIS A 130 23.66 15.41 -6.05
N PHE A 131 22.42 15.29 -5.58
CA PHE A 131 21.39 14.47 -6.22
C PHE A 131 21.03 14.97 -7.62
N ALA A 132 20.87 16.28 -7.80
CA ALA A 132 20.62 16.91 -9.10
C ALA A 132 21.76 16.70 -10.09
N ASN A 133 23.01 16.64 -9.59
CA ASN A 133 24.23 16.47 -10.39
C ASN A 133 24.51 15.04 -10.85
N LEU A 134 23.80 14.04 -10.31
CA LEU A 134 23.97 12.67 -10.80
C LEU A 134 23.55 12.59 -12.28
N ASN A 135 24.51 12.24 -13.14
CA ASN A 135 24.32 12.08 -14.58
C ASN A 135 23.27 11.01 -14.89
N ARG A 136 22.46 11.26 -15.91
CA ARG A 136 21.44 10.33 -16.40
C ARG A 136 21.30 10.40 -17.91
N SER A 137 20.93 9.29 -18.52
CA SER A 137 20.53 9.26 -19.92
C SER A 137 19.14 9.88 -20.08
N PRO A 138 18.84 10.56 -21.20
CA PRO A 138 17.47 10.98 -21.53
C PRO A 138 16.47 9.81 -21.56
N LYS A 139 16.93 8.58 -21.79
CA LYS A 139 16.07 7.37 -21.78
C LYS A 139 15.62 6.95 -20.39
N ASP A 140 16.29 7.43 -19.34
CA ASP A 140 16.00 7.02 -17.97
C ASP A 140 14.91 7.89 -17.32
N GLU A 141 14.25 8.81 -18.04
CA GLU A 141 13.33 9.80 -17.44
C GLU A 141 12.19 9.18 -16.61
N SER A 142 11.79 7.94 -16.89
CA SER A 142 10.71 7.23 -16.21
C SER A 142 11.15 6.45 -14.94
N SER A 143 12.45 6.29 -14.69
CA SER A 143 12.97 5.44 -13.60
C SER A 143 14.23 6.01 -12.93
N LEU A 144 14.58 5.48 -11.76
CA LEU A 144 15.76 5.90 -11.00
C LEU A 144 16.98 5.03 -11.37
N THR A 145 18.14 5.67 -11.52
CA THR A 145 19.42 4.96 -11.65
C THR A 145 19.89 4.39 -10.30
N PRO A 146 20.79 3.39 -10.27
CA PRO A 146 21.31 2.84 -9.01
C PRO A 146 21.95 3.87 -8.07
N LYS A 147 22.62 4.89 -8.61
CA LYS A 147 23.21 5.97 -7.80
C LYS A 147 22.13 6.84 -7.17
N GLU A 148 21.09 7.17 -7.92
CA GLU A 148 19.96 7.97 -7.43
C GLU A 148 19.14 7.23 -6.38
N ILE A 149 18.94 5.91 -6.55
CA ILE A 149 18.30 5.03 -5.56
C ILE A 149 19.04 5.12 -4.21
N ASN A 150 20.37 5.02 -4.20
CA ASN A 150 21.14 5.09 -2.97
C ASN A 150 21.00 6.44 -2.25
N VAL A 151 21.02 7.55 -2.98
CA VAL A 151 20.85 8.89 -2.40
C VAL A 151 19.44 9.06 -1.84
N LEU A 152 18.41 8.71 -2.62
CA LEU A 152 17.03 8.82 -2.16
C LEU A 152 16.74 7.93 -0.97
N PHE A 153 17.25 6.70 -0.95
CA PHE A 153 17.04 5.80 0.17
C PHE A 153 17.62 6.37 1.47
N LYS A 154 18.82 6.96 1.42
CA LYS A 154 19.40 7.67 2.57
C LYS A 154 18.53 8.83 3.04
N GLN A 155 18.02 9.65 2.12
CA GLN A 155 17.16 10.79 2.48
C GLN A 155 15.79 10.37 3.01
N ILE A 156 15.23 9.27 2.51
CA ILE A 156 14.02 8.68 3.06
C ILE A 156 14.28 8.22 4.49
N LEU A 157 15.37 7.49 4.75
CA LEU A 157 15.68 7.05 6.11
C LEU A 157 15.93 8.22 7.06
N LYS A 158 16.62 9.28 6.61
CA LYS A 158 16.84 10.51 7.39
C LYS A 158 15.54 11.15 7.89
N ASN A 159 14.47 11.09 7.10
CA ASN A 159 13.22 11.81 7.34
C ASN A 159 12.01 10.92 7.67
N ASP A 160 12.12 9.60 7.48
CA ASP A 160 11.00 8.66 7.53
C ASP A 160 11.43 7.25 7.99
N PHE A 161 12.49 7.15 8.80
CA PHE A 161 13.13 5.89 9.19
C PHE A 161 12.12 4.82 9.64
N ILE A 162 11.34 5.13 10.68
CA ILE A 162 10.47 4.14 11.34
C ILE A 162 9.40 3.64 10.35
N PRO A 163 8.59 4.53 9.73
CA PRO A 163 7.63 4.11 8.73
C PRO A 163 8.21 3.32 7.56
N MET A 164 9.37 3.73 7.04
CA MET A 164 10.00 3.06 5.92
C MET A 164 10.44 1.65 6.29
N VAL A 165 11.07 1.47 7.46
CA VAL A 165 11.50 0.15 7.95
C VAL A 165 10.30 -0.76 8.23
N PHE A 166 9.25 -0.25 8.88
CA PHE A 166 7.98 -0.98 9.06
C PHE A 166 7.38 -1.38 7.70
N GLY A 167 7.32 -0.44 6.75
CA GLY A 167 6.82 -0.67 5.40
C GLY A 167 7.60 -1.74 4.64
N ILE A 168 8.92 -1.78 4.77
CA ILE A 168 9.79 -2.82 4.19
C ILE A 168 9.39 -4.21 4.69
N PHE A 169 9.26 -4.38 6.01
CA PHE A 169 8.84 -5.65 6.60
C PHE A 169 7.41 -6.04 6.19
N TYR A 170 6.50 -5.08 6.20
CA TYR A 170 5.10 -5.31 5.86
C TYR A 170 4.93 -5.70 4.39
N TYR A 171 5.57 -4.98 3.47
CA TYR A 171 5.59 -5.30 2.05
C TYR A 171 6.18 -6.69 1.80
N ARG A 172 7.28 -7.05 2.49
CA ARG A 172 7.83 -8.42 2.42
C ARG A 172 6.79 -9.47 2.83
N LEU A 173 6.08 -9.26 3.94
CA LEU A 173 5.08 -10.21 4.44
C LEU A 173 3.89 -10.34 3.48
N LYS A 174 3.38 -9.23 2.93
CA LYS A 174 2.30 -9.23 1.93
C LYS A 174 2.63 -10.09 0.71
N ASN A 175 3.87 -10.01 0.24
CA ASN A 175 4.32 -10.77 -0.92
C ASN A 175 4.65 -12.23 -0.56
N LYS A 176 5.28 -12.48 0.61
CA LYS A 176 5.58 -13.83 1.10
C LYS A 176 4.32 -14.68 1.25
N TYR A 177 3.24 -14.10 1.79
CA TYR A 177 1.98 -14.78 2.09
C TYR A 177 0.90 -14.57 1.03
N ILE A 178 1.18 -13.81 -0.03
CA ILE A 178 0.27 -13.52 -1.16
C ILE A 178 -1.11 -13.07 -0.64
N ILE A 179 -1.17 -11.87 -0.07
CA ILE A 179 -2.44 -11.31 0.44
C ILE A 179 -3.42 -11.06 -0.69
N LYS A 180 -4.67 -11.54 -0.54
CA LYS A 180 -5.76 -11.27 -1.49
C LYS A 180 -6.38 -9.90 -1.21
N GLU A 181 -7.05 -9.33 -2.20
CA GLU A 181 -7.65 -7.99 -2.11
C GLU A 181 -8.66 -7.89 -0.95
N GLU A 182 -9.48 -8.92 -0.74
CA GLU A 182 -10.46 -8.94 0.35
C GLU A 182 -9.82 -8.96 1.76
N GLU A 183 -8.55 -9.35 1.88
CA GLU A 183 -7.81 -9.44 3.15
C GLU A 183 -6.92 -8.21 3.40
N LEU A 184 -6.72 -7.35 2.38
CA LEU A 184 -5.85 -6.18 2.49
C LEU A 184 -6.32 -5.21 3.57
N ASN A 185 -7.63 -4.96 3.65
CA ASN A 185 -8.19 -4.03 4.63
C ASN A 185 -7.95 -4.49 6.08
N GLU A 186 -8.11 -5.79 6.37
CA GLU A 186 -7.82 -6.38 7.68
C GLU A 186 -6.34 -6.18 8.03
N MET A 187 -5.45 -6.54 7.10
CA MET A 187 -4.01 -6.51 7.34
C MET A 187 -3.43 -5.10 7.42
N ASP A 188 -3.88 -4.18 6.57
CA ASP A 188 -3.46 -2.78 6.60
C ASP A 188 -3.90 -2.13 7.91
N SER A 189 -5.10 -2.43 8.39
CA SER A 189 -5.60 -1.94 9.69
C SER A 189 -4.76 -2.43 10.86
N LEU A 190 -4.42 -3.73 10.89
CA LEU A 190 -3.55 -4.30 11.92
C LEU A 190 -2.14 -3.71 11.86
N PHE A 191 -1.58 -3.53 10.66
CA PHE A 191 -0.26 -2.95 10.45
C PHE A 191 -0.19 -1.51 10.95
N LEU A 192 -1.18 -0.69 10.61
CA LEU A 192 -1.24 0.71 11.03
C LEU A 192 -1.42 0.84 12.53
N LYS A 193 -2.19 -0.05 13.18
CA LYS A 193 -2.30 -0.10 14.63
C LYS A 193 -0.95 -0.42 15.29
N GLU A 194 -0.19 -1.35 14.72
CA GLU A 194 1.14 -1.68 15.23
C GLU A 194 2.12 -0.50 15.08
N LEU A 195 2.07 0.19 13.95
CA LEU A 195 2.87 1.38 13.69
C LEU A 195 2.49 2.55 14.62
N ASP A 196 1.19 2.79 14.85
CA ASP A 196 0.68 3.79 15.79
C ASP A 196 1.18 3.51 17.21
N ASN A 197 1.06 2.26 17.67
CA ASN A 197 1.56 1.83 18.97
C ASN A 197 3.06 2.07 19.13
N PHE A 198 3.84 1.88 18.06
CA PHE A 198 5.29 2.09 18.10
C PHE A 198 5.66 3.56 18.17
N LEU A 199 5.01 4.39 17.36
CA LEU A 199 5.30 5.82 17.25
C LEU A 199 4.63 6.65 18.36
N ASN A 200 3.64 6.08 19.06
CA ASN A 200 2.79 6.78 20.03
C ASN A 200 2.12 8.06 19.45
N LEU A 201 1.75 8.00 18.16
CA LEU A 201 1.26 9.16 17.41
C LEU A 201 -0.26 9.24 17.44
N ARG A 202 -0.82 10.03 18.36
CA ARG A 202 -2.27 10.30 18.41
C ARG A 202 -2.86 10.77 17.06
N GLU A 203 -2.06 11.33 16.15
CA GLU A 203 -2.48 11.73 14.79
C GLU A 203 -3.03 10.58 13.94
N PHE A 204 -2.50 9.36 14.07
CA PHE A 204 -3.02 8.24 13.26
C PHE A 204 -4.46 7.91 13.62
N ARG A 205 -4.85 8.07 14.89
CA ARG A 205 -6.21 7.79 15.37
C ARG A 205 -7.29 8.73 14.81
N LEU A 206 -6.90 9.89 14.24
CA LEU A 206 -7.83 10.97 13.88
C LEU A 206 -8.26 11.02 12.40
N LYS A 207 -7.59 10.30 11.48
CA LYS A 207 -7.91 10.36 10.02
C LYS A 207 -7.83 9.00 9.33
N GLN A 208 -8.78 8.10 9.62
CA GLN A 208 -8.94 6.79 8.97
C GLN A 208 -8.95 6.85 7.43
N SER A 209 -9.53 7.89 6.82
CA SER A 209 -9.62 8.02 5.35
C SER A 209 -8.27 8.18 4.65
N SER A 210 -7.19 8.39 5.41
CA SER A 210 -5.85 8.69 4.91
C SER A 210 -4.85 7.54 5.09
N TRP A 211 -5.31 6.46 5.72
CA TRP A 211 -4.55 5.27 6.11
C TRP A 211 -4.15 4.37 4.94
N SER A 212 -5.07 4.12 4.01
CA SER A 212 -4.77 3.35 2.80
C SER A 212 -3.66 4.02 1.97
N ASN A 213 -3.75 5.34 1.79
CA ASN A 213 -2.75 6.11 1.06
C ASN A 213 -1.37 6.06 1.73
N TYR A 214 -1.32 5.97 3.05
CA TYR A 214 -0.07 5.88 3.80
C TYR A 214 0.74 4.63 3.46
N VAL A 215 0.07 3.48 3.41
CA VAL A 215 0.65 2.18 3.03
C VAL A 215 1.04 2.22 1.56
N ILE A 216 0.11 2.64 0.69
CA ILE A 216 0.29 2.65 -0.77
C ILE A 216 1.52 3.46 -1.20
N VAL A 217 1.74 4.65 -0.63
CA VAL A 217 2.88 5.50 -1.00
C VAL A 217 4.20 4.80 -0.71
N ARG A 218 4.36 4.22 0.50
CA ARG A 218 5.61 3.55 0.89
C ARG A 218 5.83 2.25 0.14
N GLU A 219 4.78 1.50 -0.19
CA GLU A 219 4.91 0.34 -1.06
C GLU A 219 5.42 0.72 -2.45
N ASN A 220 4.93 1.83 -3.01
CA ASN A 220 5.45 2.33 -4.28
C ASN A 220 6.90 2.80 -4.17
N TRP A 221 7.30 3.43 -3.06
CA TRP A 221 8.70 3.78 -2.83
C TRP A 221 9.59 2.54 -2.75
N ILE A 222 9.17 1.50 -2.03
CA ILE A 222 9.91 0.23 -1.92
C ILE A 222 10.09 -0.41 -3.31
N LYS A 223 9.06 -0.33 -4.17
CA LYS A 223 9.12 -0.81 -5.56
C LYS A 223 10.07 0.03 -6.40
N ASP A 224 9.91 1.36 -6.40
CA ASP A 224 10.73 2.30 -7.19
C ASP A 224 12.22 2.21 -6.82
N LEU A 225 12.53 2.02 -5.53
CA LEU A 225 13.91 1.86 -5.07
C LEU A 225 14.47 0.46 -5.32
N ASN A 226 13.63 -0.54 -5.63
CA ASN A 226 14.02 -1.92 -5.87
C ASN A 226 14.99 -2.46 -4.79
N ILE A 227 14.65 -2.25 -3.51
CA ILE A 227 15.54 -2.59 -2.38
C ILE A 227 15.47 -4.05 -1.93
N LEU A 228 14.50 -4.80 -2.44
CA LEU A 228 14.27 -6.19 -2.08
C LEU A 228 14.75 -7.16 -3.17
N SER A 229 15.22 -8.34 -2.77
CA SER A 229 15.52 -9.46 -3.66
C SER A 229 14.24 -10.05 -4.28
N LYS A 230 14.39 -10.98 -5.23
CA LYS A 230 13.26 -11.78 -5.75
C LYS A 230 12.52 -12.57 -4.66
N SER A 231 13.22 -12.92 -3.58
CA SER A 231 12.65 -13.56 -2.37
C SER A 231 12.14 -12.55 -1.32
N TYR A 232 12.01 -11.28 -1.71
CA TYR A 232 11.54 -10.17 -0.87
C TYR A 232 12.38 -9.89 0.39
N ASN A 233 13.62 -10.40 0.44
CA ASN A 233 14.57 -10.04 1.49
C ASN A 233 15.27 -8.72 1.15
N LEU A 234 15.54 -7.90 2.16
CA LEU A 234 16.28 -6.65 1.97
C LEU A 234 17.69 -6.95 1.44
N LYS A 235 18.08 -6.31 0.34
CA LYS A 235 19.41 -6.54 -0.25
C LYS A 235 20.51 -6.04 0.72
N PRO A 236 21.68 -6.72 0.80
CA PRO A 236 22.71 -6.40 1.79
C PRO A 236 23.18 -4.94 1.79
N ASN A 237 23.31 -4.31 0.62
CA ASN A 237 23.74 -2.91 0.53
C ASN A 237 22.75 -1.95 1.21
N PHE A 238 21.45 -2.20 1.10
CA PHE A 238 20.44 -1.36 1.77
C PHE A 238 20.35 -1.67 3.27
N LEU A 239 20.63 -2.90 3.68
CA LEU A 239 20.75 -3.24 5.10
C LEU A 239 21.93 -2.50 5.75
N LYS A 240 23.07 -2.40 5.06
CA LYS A 240 24.22 -1.59 5.50
C LYS A 240 23.83 -0.12 5.67
N ILE A 241 23.05 0.44 4.74
CA ILE A 241 22.58 1.83 4.83
C ILE A 241 21.63 2.03 6.03
N ILE A 242 20.71 1.08 6.29
CA ILE A 242 19.83 1.16 7.47
C ILE A 242 20.62 1.07 8.77
N ARG A 243 21.68 0.27 8.81
CA ARG A 243 22.52 0.05 10.01
C ARG A 243 23.75 0.96 10.04
N ASN A 244 23.63 2.15 9.45
CA ASN A 244 24.75 3.06 9.31
C ASN A 244 25.19 3.67 10.65
N SER A 245 24.28 3.76 11.63
CA SER A 245 24.58 4.16 13.00
C SER A 245 24.15 3.12 14.04
N LYS A 246 24.69 3.25 15.26
CA LYS A 246 24.32 2.40 16.41
C LYS A 246 22.84 2.55 16.74
N ASP A 247 22.32 3.78 16.76
CA ASP A 247 20.92 4.05 17.10
C ASP A 247 19.94 3.50 16.07
N GLU A 248 20.23 3.68 14.78
CA GLU A 248 19.42 3.10 13.70
C GLU A 248 19.46 1.57 13.70
N THR A 249 20.60 0.98 14.06
CA THR A 249 20.73 -0.48 14.21
C THR A 249 19.82 -1.01 15.33
N ILE A 250 19.90 -0.38 16.52
CA ILE A 250 19.03 -0.71 17.66
C ILE A 250 17.55 -0.57 17.27
N LEU A 251 17.21 0.52 16.59
CA LEU A 251 15.85 0.80 16.16
C LEU A 251 15.34 -0.23 15.14
N TYR A 252 16.16 -0.57 14.14
CA TYR A 252 15.88 -1.62 13.17
C TYR A 252 15.62 -2.97 13.83
N GLU A 253 16.47 -3.37 14.79
CA GLU A 253 16.31 -4.63 15.52
C GLU A 253 15.04 -4.66 16.37
N LYS A 254 14.69 -3.54 17.00
CA LYS A 254 13.43 -3.41 17.74
C LYS A 254 12.22 -3.59 16.82
N ILE A 255 12.22 -2.91 15.67
CA ILE A 255 11.15 -3.06 14.66
C ILE A 255 11.11 -4.49 14.12
N SER A 256 12.25 -5.09 13.84
CA SER A 256 12.35 -6.47 13.35
C SER A 256 11.70 -7.48 14.31
N LYS A 257 11.96 -7.37 15.62
CA LYS A 257 11.33 -8.22 16.65
C LYS A 257 9.81 -8.06 16.70
N ILE A 258 9.31 -6.84 16.55
CA ILE A 258 7.87 -6.55 16.49
C ILE A 258 7.26 -7.19 15.24
N MET A 259 7.87 -6.97 14.08
CA MET A 259 7.37 -7.50 12.81
C MET A 259 7.42 -9.03 12.74
N LEU A 260 8.36 -9.66 13.43
CA LEU A 260 8.39 -11.12 13.60
C LEU A 260 7.19 -11.64 14.40
N LYS A 261 6.73 -10.90 15.42
CA LYS A 261 5.49 -11.23 16.14
C LYS A 261 4.27 -10.96 15.25
N PHE A 262 4.27 -9.85 14.52
CA PHE A 262 3.20 -9.46 13.59
C PHE A 262 2.97 -10.50 12.48
N GLU A 263 4.02 -11.19 12.03
CA GLU A 263 3.94 -12.29 11.05
C GLU A 263 2.97 -13.41 11.47
N LYS A 264 2.68 -13.58 12.76
CA LYS A 264 1.65 -14.51 13.25
C LYS A 264 0.27 -14.24 12.64
N ASN A 265 -0.08 -12.97 12.38
CA ASN A 265 -1.35 -12.60 11.74
C ASN A 265 -1.45 -13.15 10.32
N PHE A 266 -0.36 -13.08 9.55
CA PHE A 266 -0.29 -13.66 8.20
C PHE A 266 -0.37 -15.20 8.22
N LYS A 267 0.34 -15.85 9.16
CA LYS A 267 0.24 -17.31 9.34
C LYS A 267 -1.19 -17.74 9.68
N ASN A 268 -1.91 -16.96 10.48
CA ASN A 268 -3.31 -17.24 10.82
C ASN A 268 -4.24 -17.05 9.61
N LEU A 269 -3.98 -16.09 8.73
CA LEU A 269 -4.69 -15.95 7.46
C LEU A 269 -4.45 -17.15 6.54
N GLU A 270 -3.20 -17.57 6.37
CA GLU A 270 -2.86 -18.74 5.58
C GLU A 270 -3.57 -20.00 6.09
N LYS A 271 -3.54 -20.25 7.41
CA LYS A 271 -4.30 -21.32 8.07
C LYS A 271 -5.80 -21.24 7.74
N TYR A 272 -6.38 -20.04 7.79
CA TYR A 272 -7.79 -19.84 7.48
C TYR A 272 -8.12 -20.13 6.00
N ARG A 273 -7.25 -19.76 5.06
CA ARG A 273 -7.43 -20.11 3.64
C ARG A 273 -7.38 -21.61 3.42
N THR A 274 -6.43 -22.31 4.04
CA THR A 274 -6.35 -23.78 4.00
C THR A 274 -7.62 -24.39 4.57
N PHE A 275 -8.07 -23.92 5.74
CA PHE A 275 -9.32 -24.33 6.35
C PHE A 275 -10.52 -24.16 5.40
N LYS A 276 -10.69 -23.02 4.72
CA LYS A 276 -11.79 -22.80 3.77
C LYS A 276 -11.79 -23.81 2.61
N LYS A 277 -10.61 -24.09 2.07
CA LYS A 277 -10.44 -25.07 0.97
C LYS A 277 -10.79 -26.48 1.44
N GLU A 278 -10.26 -26.89 2.59
CA GLU A 278 -10.52 -28.19 3.18
C GLU A 278 -11.99 -28.36 3.59
N LEU A 279 -12.60 -27.34 4.21
CA LEU A 279 -14.01 -27.34 4.56
C LEU A 279 -14.88 -27.53 3.33
N SER A 280 -14.61 -26.80 2.24
CA SER A 280 -15.36 -26.92 0.98
C SER A 280 -15.25 -28.32 0.37
N ARG A 281 -14.04 -28.90 0.38
CA ARG A 281 -13.78 -30.25 -0.11
C ARG A 281 -14.50 -31.30 0.74
N THR A 282 -14.28 -31.27 2.06
CA THR A 282 -14.86 -32.20 3.03
C THR A 282 -16.39 -32.15 2.99
N TYR A 283 -16.98 -30.96 2.91
CA TYR A 283 -18.42 -30.78 2.76
C TYR A 283 -18.96 -31.43 1.48
N LYS A 284 -18.30 -31.23 0.33
CA LYS A 284 -18.71 -31.88 -0.94
C LYS A 284 -18.62 -33.41 -0.84
N GLU A 285 -17.58 -33.94 -0.20
CA GLU A 285 -17.42 -35.38 0.00
C GLU A 285 -18.52 -35.97 0.88
N ILE A 286 -18.79 -35.38 2.05
CA ILE A 286 -19.85 -35.87 2.95
C ILE A 286 -21.20 -35.79 2.26
N LYS A 287 -21.48 -34.68 1.56
CA LYS A 287 -22.73 -34.50 0.81
C LYS A 287 -22.93 -35.59 -0.26
N LYS A 288 -21.88 -36.03 -0.95
CA LYS A 288 -21.97 -37.12 -1.94
C LYS A 288 -22.38 -38.45 -1.31
N SER A 289 -21.94 -38.72 -0.09
CA SER A 289 -22.26 -39.95 0.66
C SER A 289 -23.59 -39.91 1.41
N MET A 290 -24.29 -38.77 1.45
CA MET A 290 -25.57 -38.65 2.15
C MET A 290 -26.72 -39.32 1.40
N PHE A 291 -27.52 -40.10 2.12
CA PHE A 291 -28.74 -40.75 1.61
C PHE A 291 -29.79 -39.72 1.14
N PHE A 292 -30.01 -38.66 1.94
CA PHE A 292 -30.94 -37.57 1.60
C PHE A 292 -30.23 -36.37 0.99
N LYS A 293 -30.05 -36.39 -0.34
CA LYS A 293 -29.34 -35.32 -1.07
C LYS A 293 -30.04 -33.95 -1.05
N ASN A 294 -31.34 -33.91 -0.76
CA ASN A 294 -32.18 -32.71 -0.86
C ASN A 294 -32.05 -31.75 0.34
N ILE A 295 -31.64 -32.25 1.51
CA ILE A 295 -31.61 -31.46 2.76
C ILE A 295 -30.45 -30.43 2.75
N ASN A 296 -29.39 -30.66 1.95
CA ASN A 296 -28.26 -29.75 1.76
C ASN A 296 -27.56 -29.25 3.06
N TYR A 297 -27.88 -29.81 4.23
CA TYR A 297 -27.23 -29.51 5.50
C TYR A 297 -26.37 -30.69 5.92
N VAL A 298 -25.15 -30.40 6.35
CA VAL A 298 -24.17 -31.39 6.85
C VAL A 298 -23.94 -31.16 8.33
N ASN A 299 -23.82 -32.23 9.10
CA ASN A 299 -23.51 -32.14 10.52
C ASN A 299 -22.08 -31.61 10.72
N MET A 300 -21.95 -30.64 11.62
CA MET A 300 -20.69 -29.98 11.93
C MET A 300 -19.69 -30.90 12.64
N TYR A 301 -20.15 -31.95 13.34
CA TYR A 301 -19.27 -32.99 13.89
C TYR A 301 -18.60 -33.81 12.80
N ASP A 302 -19.34 -34.22 11.76
CA ASP A 302 -18.79 -35.00 10.65
C ASP A 302 -17.67 -34.21 9.93
N LEU A 303 -17.87 -32.91 9.76
CA LEU A 303 -16.88 -32.00 9.21
C LEU A 303 -15.66 -31.87 10.14
N LYS A 304 -15.89 -31.60 11.43
CA LYS A 304 -14.83 -31.46 12.43
C LYS A 304 -13.96 -32.70 12.50
N ASP A 305 -14.58 -33.88 12.60
CA ASP A 305 -13.91 -35.17 12.76
C ASP A 305 -13.12 -35.53 11.51
N LYS A 306 -13.71 -35.33 10.33
CA LYS A 306 -13.03 -35.59 9.06
C LYS A 306 -11.89 -34.62 8.77
N MET A 307 -12.00 -33.38 9.26
CA MET A 307 -10.91 -32.38 9.24
C MET A 307 -9.91 -32.55 10.40
N ARG A 308 -10.16 -33.48 11.34
CA ARG A 308 -9.33 -33.75 12.51
C ARG A 308 -9.05 -32.51 13.37
N LEU A 309 -10.06 -31.66 13.55
CA LEU A 309 -9.96 -30.44 14.36
C LEU A 309 -10.54 -30.65 15.76
N SER A 310 -9.96 -29.95 16.74
CA SER A 310 -10.55 -29.86 18.06
C SER A 310 -11.90 -29.11 17.99
N PHE A 311 -12.77 -29.32 18.98
CA PHE A 311 -14.05 -28.60 19.04
C PHE A 311 -13.84 -27.08 19.01
N ASN A 312 -12.90 -26.59 19.82
CA ASN A 312 -12.64 -25.16 19.97
C ASN A 312 -12.01 -24.55 18.69
N ASP A 313 -11.06 -25.24 18.05
CA ASP A 313 -10.44 -24.75 16.81
C ASP A 313 -11.44 -24.71 15.66
N PHE A 314 -12.28 -25.75 15.55
CA PHE A 314 -13.32 -25.79 14.54
C PHE A 314 -14.37 -24.69 14.77
N GLU A 315 -14.84 -24.51 16.01
CA GLU A 315 -15.77 -23.44 16.37
C GLU A 315 -15.21 -22.05 16.07
N TYR A 316 -13.94 -21.81 16.40
CA TYR A 316 -13.25 -20.56 16.11
C TYR A 316 -13.19 -20.27 14.60
N MET A 317 -12.76 -21.26 13.80
CA MET A 317 -12.63 -21.09 12.35
C MET A 317 -13.99 -20.92 11.65
N ILE A 318 -15.03 -21.62 12.10
CA ILE A 318 -16.39 -21.45 11.59
C ILE A 318 -16.96 -20.08 11.99
N ASN A 319 -16.70 -19.59 13.20
CA ASN A 319 -17.09 -18.23 13.58
C ASN A 319 -16.42 -17.18 12.69
N ARG A 320 -15.13 -17.36 12.39
CA ARG A 320 -14.43 -16.49 11.42
C ARG A 320 -15.11 -16.54 10.05
N LEU A 321 -15.45 -17.74 9.56
CA LEU A 321 -16.18 -17.93 8.30
C LEU A 321 -17.55 -17.27 8.30
N ALA A 322 -18.29 -17.36 9.40
CA ALA A 322 -19.61 -16.77 9.52
C ALA A 322 -19.55 -15.24 9.50
N ASN A 323 -18.50 -14.65 10.08
CA ASN A 323 -18.27 -13.21 10.15
C ASN A 323 -17.64 -12.62 8.89
N ASP A 324 -17.14 -13.45 7.98
CA ASP A 324 -16.62 -13.02 6.68
C ASP A 324 -17.79 -12.60 5.76
N GLU A 325 -17.86 -11.30 5.45
CA GLU A 325 -18.95 -10.71 4.66
C GLU A 325 -19.11 -11.37 3.29
N ASN A 326 -18.00 -11.82 2.68
CA ASN A 326 -18.01 -12.50 1.40
C ASN A 326 -18.64 -13.90 1.47
N ASN A 327 -18.66 -14.50 2.66
CA ASN A 327 -19.20 -15.85 2.89
C ASN A 327 -20.57 -15.84 3.55
N ARG A 328 -21.04 -14.70 4.07
CA ARG A 328 -22.36 -14.56 4.74
C ARG A 328 -23.53 -14.99 3.85
N LYS A 329 -23.44 -14.81 2.52
CA LYS A 329 -24.46 -15.25 1.55
C LYS A 329 -24.25 -16.69 1.06
N LYS A 330 -23.15 -17.35 1.45
CA LYS A 330 -22.74 -18.68 0.97
C LYS A 330 -22.94 -19.77 2.01
N VAL A 331 -22.99 -19.42 3.29
CA VAL A 331 -22.99 -20.35 4.41
C VAL A 331 -24.20 -20.09 5.31
N PHE A 332 -24.97 -21.14 5.57
CA PHE A 332 -26.14 -21.12 6.45
C PHE A 332 -25.96 -22.13 7.57
N PHE A 333 -26.42 -21.78 8.76
CA PHE A 333 -26.35 -22.64 9.93
C PHE A 333 -27.75 -22.94 10.44
N ASN A 334 -27.95 -24.15 10.96
CA ASN A 334 -29.21 -24.51 11.59
C ASN A 334 -29.00 -25.47 12.78
N ASN A 335 -30.09 -25.71 13.49
CA ASN A 335 -30.15 -26.62 14.63
C ASN A 335 -31.28 -27.66 14.46
N ILE A 336 -31.60 -28.07 13.22
CA ILE A 336 -32.84 -28.80 12.85
C ILE A 336 -33.05 -30.17 13.55
N ILE A 337 -32.14 -30.64 14.41
CA ILE A 337 -32.28 -31.89 15.16
C ILE A 337 -32.21 -31.61 16.68
N SER A 338 -33.00 -30.65 17.17
CA SER A 338 -32.94 -30.19 18.56
C SER A 338 -33.58 -31.15 19.57
N ALA A 339 -34.53 -32.00 19.19
CA ALA A 339 -35.32 -32.79 20.15
C ALA A 339 -34.67 -34.11 20.59
N VAL A 340 -33.65 -34.62 19.90
CA VAL A 340 -33.10 -35.98 20.13
C VAL A 340 -31.56 -36.02 20.20
N ASP A 341 -30.85 -34.98 19.76
CA ASP A 341 -29.38 -34.98 19.68
C ASP A 341 -28.74 -34.31 20.92
N ASN A 342 -28.10 -35.11 21.78
CA ASN A 342 -27.46 -34.68 23.04
C ASN A 342 -26.05 -34.08 22.88
N ARG A 343 -25.51 -33.98 21.66
CA ARG A 343 -24.14 -33.48 21.46
C ARG A 343 -24.02 -31.99 21.82
N LYS A 344 -22.85 -31.57 22.34
CA LYS A 344 -22.56 -30.15 22.58
C LYS A 344 -22.77 -29.33 21.30
N ARG A 345 -23.49 -28.22 21.39
CA ARG A 345 -23.76 -27.32 20.25
C ARG A 345 -22.57 -26.40 19.99
N PHE A 346 -22.29 -26.13 18.71
CA PHE A 346 -21.35 -25.08 18.34
C PHE A 346 -22.01 -23.72 18.51
N ASN A 347 -21.32 -22.77 19.11
CA ASN A 347 -21.80 -21.41 19.28
C ASN A 347 -21.28 -20.53 18.13
N ILE A 348 -22.11 -20.30 17.11
CA ILE A 348 -21.76 -19.49 15.94
C ILE A 348 -22.57 -18.19 15.97
N LYS A 349 -21.90 -17.03 16.06
CA LYS A 349 -22.56 -15.71 16.18
C LYS A 349 -23.61 -15.63 17.29
N ASN A 350 -23.31 -16.21 18.46
CA ASN A 350 -24.22 -16.31 19.61
C ASN A 350 -25.44 -17.23 19.39
N SER A 351 -25.44 -18.04 18.34
CA SER A 351 -26.48 -19.04 18.06
C SER A 351 -25.93 -20.46 18.22
N ALA A 352 -26.66 -21.31 18.93
CA ALA A 352 -26.35 -22.73 19.05
C ALA A 352 -26.74 -23.49 17.78
N VAL A 353 -25.77 -24.15 17.13
CA VAL A 353 -25.96 -24.82 15.84
C VAL A 353 -25.32 -26.20 15.79
N LEU A 354 -25.85 -27.08 14.93
CA LEU A 354 -25.29 -28.41 14.65
C LEU A 354 -25.01 -28.66 13.18
N ASN A 355 -25.69 -27.97 12.28
CA ASN A 355 -25.53 -28.23 10.86
C ASN A 355 -25.19 -26.96 10.11
N ILE A 356 -24.46 -27.17 9.02
CA ILE A 356 -24.00 -26.14 8.10
C ILE A 356 -24.43 -26.51 6.69
N ARG A 357 -24.84 -25.51 5.92
CA ARG A 357 -25.11 -25.61 4.49
C ARG A 357 -24.21 -24.62 3.76
N ILE A 358 -23.45 -25.12 2.80
CA ILE A 358 -22.61 -24.33 1.90
C ILE A 358 -23.23 -24.39 0.50
N ILE A 359 -23.64 -23.24 -0.03
CA ILE A 359 -24.36 -23.15 -1.32
C ILE A 359 -23.46 -22.73 -2.50
N LYS A 360 -22.29 -22.17 -2.22
CA LYS A 360 -21.28 -21.75 -3.20
C LYS A 360 -19.89 -21.98 -2.63
N ASP A 361 -18.91 -22.13 -3.52
CA ASP A 361 -17.52 -22.35 -3.09
C ASP A 361 -16.98 -21.17 -2.26
N LEU A 362 -16.21 -21.53 -1.23
CA LEU A 362 -15.64 -20.61 -0.23
C LEU A 362 -14.25 -20.06 -0.62
N THR A 363 -13.77 -20.45 -1.81
CA THR A 363 -12.44 -20.08 -2.33
C THR A 363 -12.33 -18.64 -2.77
#